data_AF-A0A836TL56-F1
#
_entry.id   AF-A0A836TL56-F1
#
_cell.length_a   1.000
_cell.length_b   1.000
_cell.length_c   1.000
_cell.angle_alpha   90.00
_cell.angle_beta   90.00
_cell.angle_gamma   90.00
#
_symmetry.space_group_name_H-M   'P 1'
#
loop_
_entity.id
_entity.type
_entity.pdbx_description
1 polymer ?
#
loop_
_entity_poly.entity_id
_entity_poly.type
_entity_poly.pdbx_seq_one_letter_code
_entity_poly.pdbx_strand_id
1 'polypeptide(L)'
;MTRDNKATGVWVNSNIRRILGPVLAIVGLFYTYRSHLDGCPREIIFLGWALLPPIWLIIEYWLLFDRNEESSKDFETFKHGQSLARNLWVGFLIFLAAYYSGIFFEGGGVK
;
A
#
# COMPACT_ATOMS: atom_id res chain seq x y z
N MET A 1 32.47 18.55 -12.72
CA MET A 1 31.71 17.60 -13.57
C MET A 1 30.96 16.61 -12.66
N THR A 2 30.07 17.13 -11.80
CA THR A 2 29.47 16.39 -10.67
C THR A 2 28.00 16.76 -10.40
N ARG A 3 27.46 17.79 -11.08
CA ARG A 3 26.05 18.22 -10.91
C ARG A 3 25.07 17.26 -11.60
N ASP A 4 25.47 16.67 -12.72
CA ASP A 4 24.58 15.82 -13.53
C ASP A 4 24.19 14.53 -12.78
N ASN A 5 25.15 13.88 -12.12
CA ASN A 5 24.90 12.64 -11.36
C ASN A 5 23.93 12.84 -10.19
N LYS A 6 23.94 14.01 -9.53
CA LYS A 6 23.03 14.31 -8.42
C LYS A 6 21.60 14.55 -8.92
N ALA A 7 21.44 15.30 -10.01
CA ALA A 7 20.14 15.57 -10.61
C ALA A 7 19.47 14.30 -11.18
N THR A 8 20.24 13.42 -11.83
CA THR A 8 19.73 12.13 -12.30
C THR A 8 19.38 11.18 -11.16
N GLY A 9 20.15 11.17 -10.07
CA GLY A 9 19.83 10.36 -8.88
C GLY A 9 18.52 10.76 -8.21
N VAL A 10 18.27 12.07 -8.06
CA VAL A 10 17.02 12.61 -7.49
C VAL A 10 15.81 12.28 -8.37
N TRP A 11 15.94 12.41 -9.70
CA TRP A 11 14.88 12.12 -10.66
C TRP A 11 14.55 10.62 -10.79
N VAL A 12 15.56 9.76 -10.79
CA VAL A 12 15.35 8.30 -10.77
C VAL A 12 14.67 7.88 -9.47
N ASN A 13 15.07 8.48 -8.35
CA ASN A 13 14.47 8.18 -7.07
C ASN A 13 12.98 8.60 -7.05
N SER A 14 12.60 9.78 -7.56
CA SER A 14 11.20 10.24 -7.61
C SER A 14 10.29 9.36 -8.47
N ASN A 15 10.80 8.84 -9.59
CA ASN A 15 10.04 7.97 -10.49
C ASN A 15 9.81 6.58 -9.90
N ILE A 16 10.80 6.06 -9.15
CA ILE A 16 10.70 4.79 -8.41
C ILE A 16 9.62 4.87 -7.32
N ARG A 17 9.56 5.98 -6.55
CA ARG A 17 8.52 6.18 -5.49
C ARG A 17 7.11 6.05 -6.05
N ARG A 18 6.91 6.59 -7.26
CA ARG A 18 5.60 6.65 -7.90
C ARG A 18 5.11 5.30 -8.42
N ILE A 19 6.03 4.39 -8.73
CA ILE A 19 5.73 3.07 -9.32
C ILE A 19 5.70 1.97 -8.25
N LEU A 20 6.49 2.10 -7.18
CA LEU A 20 6.64 1.02 -6.19
C LEU A 20 5.32 0.68 -5.47
N GLY A 21 4.54 1.68 -5.07
CA GLY A 21 3.26 1.47 -4.38
C GLY A 21 2.27 0.64 -5.21
N PRO A 22 1.95 1.05 -6.46
CA PRO A 22 1.10 0.26 -7.36
C PRO A 22 1.65 -1.14 -7.65
N VAL A 23 2.97 -1.28 -7.85
CA VAL A 23 3.59 -2.59 -8.11
C VAL A 23 3.44 -3.52 -6.90
N LEU A 24 3.68 -3.03 -5.68
CA LEU A 24 3.50 -3.81 -4.46
C LEU A 24 2.04 -4.23 -4.26
N ALA A 25 1.08 -3.35 -4.61
CA ALA A 25 -0.34 -3.70 -4.56
C ALA A 25 -0.68 -4.83 -5.54
N ILE A 26 -0.19 -4.76 -6.78
CA ILE A 26 -0.40 -5.82 -7.80
C ILE A 26 0.24 -7.13 -7.36
N VAL A 27 1.48 -7.10 -6.86
CA VAL A 27 2.18 -8.28 -6.34
C VAL A 27 1.43 -8.88 -5.15
N GLY A 28 0.94 -8.06 -4.23
CA GLY A 28 0.12 -8.49 -3.10
C GLY A 28 -1.18 -9.16 -3.55
N LEU A 29 -1.87 -8.59 -4.55
CA LEU A 29 -3.09 -9.17 -5.11
C LEU A 29 -2.81 -10.51 -5.79
N PHE A 30 -1.73 -10.60 -6.56
CA PHE A 30 -1.31 -11.85 -7.20
C PHE A 30 -0.95 -12.92 -6.16
N TYR A 31 -0.20 -12.57 -5.12
CA TYR A 31 0.10 -13.45 -4.00
C TYR A 31 -1.18 -13.94 -3.31
N THR A 32 -2.14 -13.05 -3.11
CA THR A 32 -3.43 -13.38 -2.48
C THR A 32 -4.23 -14.35 -3.34
N TYR A 33 -4.29 -14.12 -4.65
CA TYR A 33 -4.94 -15.01 -5.60
C TYR A 33 -4.31 -16.41 -5.59
N ARG A 34 -2.98 -16.48 -5.68
CA ARG A 34 -2.22 -17.75 -5.56
C ARG A 34 -2.48 -18.46 -4.24
N SER A 35 -2.43 -17.73 -3.14
CA SER A 35 -2.64 -18.26 -1.79
C SER A 35 -4.05 -18.86 -1.60
N HIS A 36 -5.07 -18.31 -2.26
CA HIS A 36 -6.41 -18.94 -2.26
C HIS A 36 -6.45 -20.26 -3.02
N LEU A 37 -5.70 -20.37 -4.12
CA LEU A 37 -5.62 -21.61 -4.89
C LEU A 37 -4.84 -22.70 -4.13
N ASP A 38 -3.78 -22.32 -3.43
CA ASP A 38 -2.92 -23.23 -2.66
C ASP A 38 -3.48 -23.58 -1.27
N GLY A 39 -4.66 -23.07 -0.90
CA GLY A 39 -5.35 -23.39 0.36
C GLY A 39 -4.77 -22.72 1.61
N CYS A 40 -4.08 -21.59 1.46
CA CYS A 40 -3.47 -20.84 2.55
C CYS A 40 -4.52 -20.33 3.56
N PRO A 41 -4.22 -20.33 4.88
CA PRO A 41 -5.10 -19.76 5.89
C PRO A 41 -5.43 -18.29 5.62
N ARG A 42 -6.72 -17.95 5.65
CA ARG A 42 -7.24 -16.61 5.35
C ARG A 42 -6.69 -15.56 6.33
N GLU A 43 -6.38 -15.98 7.56
CA GLU A 43 -5.81 -15.17 8.62
C GLU A 43 -4.40 -14.67 8.25
N ILE A 44 -3.60 -15.48 7.56
CA ILE A 44 -2.25 -15.10 7.13
C ILE A 44 -2.33 -14.07 6.00
N ILE A 45 -3.25 -14.26 5.06
CA ILE A 45 -3.53 -13.30 4.00
C ILE A 45 -3.97 -11.97 4.63
N PHE A 46 -4.92 -12.02 5.56
CA PHE A 46 -5.42 -10.83 6.25
C PHE A 46 -4.32 -10.11 7.04
N LEU A 47 -3.48 -10.83 7.79
CA LEU A 47 -2.33 -10.24 8.50
C LEU A 47 -1.33 -9.59 7.54
N GLY A 48 -1.08 -10.22 6.39
CA GLY A 48 -0.26 -9.64 5.32
C GLY A 48 -0.80 -8.28 4.87
N TRP A 49 -2.09 -8.21 4.53
CA TRP A 49 -2.74 -6.94 4.17
C TRP A 49 -2.84 -5.97 5.37
N ALA A 50 -2.96 -6.43 6.60
CA ALA A 50 -3.01 -5.54 7.76
C ALA A 50 -1.66 -4.84 8.03
N LEU A 51 -0.54 -5.54 7.82
CA LEU A 51 0.81 -5.07 8.18
C LEU A 51 1.55 -4.41 7.03
N LEU A 52 1.36 -4.86 5.79
CA LEU A 52 2.09 -4.35 4.62
C LEU A 52 1.95 -2.82 4.41
N PRO A 53 0.77 -2.21 4.52
CA PRO A 53 0.60 -0.76 4.32
C PRO A 53 1.08 0.13 5.45
N PRO A 54 0.87 -0.19 6.75
CA PRO A 54 1.51 0.57 7.83
C PRO A 54 3.03 0.63 7.63
N ILE A 55 3.64 -0.50 7.28
CA ILE A 55 5.07 -0.58 6.97
C ILE A 55 5.40 0.27 5.74
N TRP A 56 4.59 0.16 4.67
CA TRP A 56 4.77 0.93 3.45
C TRP A 56 4.70 2.45 3.68
N LEU A 57 3.71 2.94 4.42
CA LEU A 57 3.54 4.36 4.73
C LEU A 57 4.69 4.93 5.57
N ILE A 58 5.27 4.11 6.47
CA ILE A 58 6.45 4.49 7.24
C ILE A 58 7.69 4.59 6.34
N ILE A 59 7.90 3.61 5.46
CA ILE A 59 8.99 3.63 4.48
C ILE A 59 8.84 4.85 3.56
N GLU A 60 7.62 5.14 3.12
CA GLU A 60 7.35 6.28 2.27
C GLU A 60 7.65 7.62 2.98
N TYR A 61 7.28 7.74 4.25
CA TYR A 61 7.60 8.93 5.04
C TYR A 61 9.11 9.12 5.26
N TRP A 62 9.85 8.05 5.54
CA TRP A 62 11.28 8.13 5.90
C TRP A 62 12.23 8.17 4.70
N LEU A 63 11.91 7.40 3.66
CA LEU A 63 12.83 7.08 2.56
C LEU A 63 12.45 7.82 1.28
N LEU A 64 11.15 8.11 1.11
CA LEU A 64 10.60 8.69 -0.11
C LEU A 64 10.25 10.18 0.04
N PHE A 65 10.19 10.74 1.24
CA PHE A 65 10.02 12.17 1.46
C PHE A 65 11.36 12.81 1.90
N ASP A 66 11.99 13.59 1.01
CA ASP A 66 13.25 14.28 1.35
C ASP A 66 12.94 15.66 1.92
N ARG A 67 12.89 15.72 3.26
CA ARG A 67 12.57 16.93 4.01
C ARG A 67 13.57 18.07 3.78
N ASN A 68 14.73 17.82 3.18
CA ASN A 68 15.73 18.84 2.86
C ASN A 68 15.58 19.41 1.44
N GLU A 69 14.89 18.72 0.52
CA GLU A 69 14.66 19.18 -0.86
C GLU A 69 13.20 19.64 -1.12
N GLU A 70 12.22 19.16 -0.35
CA GLU A 70 10.79 19.47 -0.59
C GLU A 70 10.22 20.64 0.24
N SER A 71 9.38 21.46 -0.39
CA SER A 71 8.74 22.63 0.20
C SER A 71 7.70 22.24 1.25
N SER A 72 7.40 23.13 2.21
CA SER A 72 6.32 22.95 3.19
C SER A 72 4.95 22.69 2.54
N LYS A 73 4.75 23.15 1.30
CA LYS A 73 3.52 22.91 0.53
C LYS A 73 3.44 21.49 -0.04
N ASP A 74 4.58 20.90 -0.39
CA ASP A 74 4.67 19.52 -0.88
C ASP A 74 4.44 18.54 0.27
N PHE A 75 4.90 18.90 1.48
CA PHE A 75 4.62 18.15 2.71
C PHE A 75 3.13 18.02 3.03
N GLU A 76 2.37 19.12 2.95
CA GLU A 76 0.92 19.07 3.21
C GLU A 76 0.19 18.23 2.15
N THR A 77 0.60 18.35 0.88
CA THR A 77 0.07 17.52 -0.21
C THR A 77 0.37 16.03 0.03
N PHE A 78 1.59 15.72 0.47
CA PHE A 78 2.01 14.37 0.82
C PHE A 78 1.18 13.78 1.98
N LYS A 79 1.00 14.55 3.05
CA LYS A 79 0.19 14.16 4.22
C LYS A 79 -1.27 13.90 3.83
N HIS A 80 -1.83 14.72 2.94
CA HIS A 80 -3.15 14.46 2.37
C HIS A 80 -3.20 13.16 1.57
N GLY A 81 -2.18 12.88 0.76
CA GLY A 81 -2.03 11.61 0.05
C GLY A 81 -1.97 10.40 1.00
N GLN A 82 -1.16 10.46 2.05
CA GLN A 82 -1.07 9.40 3.05
C GLN A 82 -2.40 9.20 3.80
N SER A 83 -3.12 10.28 4.11
CA SER A 83 -4.43 10.18 4.75
C SER A 83 -5.47 9.53 3.84
N LEU A 84 -5.46 9.85 2.54
CA LEU A 84 -6.33 9.21 1.55
C LEU A 84 -6.00 7.72 1.40
N ALA A 85 -4.72 7.39 1.28
CA ALA A 85 -4.24 6.01 1.17
C ALA A 85 -4.65 5.18 2.39
N ARG A 86 -4.45 5.71 3.61
CA ARG A 86 -4.90 5.07 4.85
C ARG A 86 -6.41 4.83 4.86
N ASN A 87 -7.21 5.83 4.47
CA ASN A 87 -8.66 5.70 4.49
C ASN A 87 -9.15 4.65 3.46
N LEU A 88 -8.61 4.67 2.25
CA LEU A 88 -8.89 3.65 1.23
C LEU A 88 -8.49 2.25 1.73
N TRP A 89 -7.35 2.17 2.40
CA TRP A 89 -6.84 0.91 2.95
C TRP A 89 -7.74 0.33 4.04
N VAL A 90 -8.14 1.16 5.00
CA VAL A 90 -9.06 0.73 6.07
C VAL A 90 -10.36 0.22 5.45
N GLY A 91 -10.89 0.90 4.44
CA GLY A 91 -12.04 0.42 3.67
C GLY A 91 -11.79 -0.95 3.03
N PHE A 92 -10.62 -1.16 2.42
CA PHE A 92 -10.23 -2.45 1.84
C PHE A 92 -10.13 -3.56 2.90
N LEU A 93 -9.55 -3.29 4.08
CA LEU A 93 -9.49 -4.25 5.18
C LEU A 93 -10.87 -4.62 5.72
N ILE A 94 -11.76 -3.64 5.86
CA ILE A 94 -13.16 -3.88 6.28
C ILE A 94 -13.85 -4.76 5.24
N PHE A 95 -13.70 -4.45 3.96
CA PHE A 95 -14.23 -5.28 2.88
C PHE A 95 -13.67 -6.72 2.93
N LEU A 96 -12.37 -6.88 3.11
CA LEU A 96 -11.71 -8.18 3.19
C LEU A 96 -12.17 -8.99 4.42
N ALA A 97 -12.30 -8.32 5.57
CA ALA A 97 -12.82 -8.92 6.79
C ALA A 97 -14.27 -9.40 6.61
N ALA A 98 -15.13 -8.56 6.03
CA ALA A 98 -16.53 -8.92 5.76
C ALA A 98 -16.66 -10.01 4.68
N TYR A 99 -15.77 -10.03 3.69
CA TYR A 99 -15.69 -11.09 2.69
C TYR A 99 -15.31 -12.44 3.33
N TYR A 100 -14.32 -12.45 4.22
CA TYR A 100 -13.88 -13.67 4.92
C TYR A 100 -14.79 -14.12 6.05
N SER A 101 -15.49 -13.22 6.72
CA SER A 101 -16.46 -13.57 7.75
C SER A 101 -17.75 -14.15 7.18
N GLY A 102 -17.97 -14.07 5.86
CA GLY A 102 -19.17 -14.58 5.22
C GLY A 102 -20.40 -13.68 5.38
N ILE A 103 -20.26 -12.52 6.04
CA ILE A 103 -21.36 -11.55 6.26
C ILE A 103 -22.02 -11.11 4.94
N PHE A 104 -21.26 -11.05 3.84
CA PHE A 104 -21.81 -10.74 2.51
C PHE A 104 -22.62 -11.88 1.87
N PHE A 105 -22.52 -13.11 2.37
CA PHE A 105 -23.19 -14.30 1.82
C PHE A 105 -24.31 -14.84 2.72
N GLU A 106 -24.54 -14.22 3.87
CA GLU A 106 -25.58 -14.60 4.85
C GLU A 106 -26.97 -14.05 4.46
N GLY A 107 -27.35 -14.30 3.20
CA GLY A 107 -28.68 -14.01 2.65
C GLY A 107 -29.26 -15.18 1.84
N GLY A 108 -28.67 -16.38 1.95
CA GLY A 108 -29.04 -17.52 1.10
C GLY A 108 -28.74 -18.90 1.67
N GLY A 109 -28.88 -19.10 2.99
CA GLY A 109 -28.58 -20.37 3.63
C GLY A 109 -29.59 -20.77 4.70
N VAL A 110 -30.74 -21.29 4.27
CA VAL A 110 -31.56 -22.17 5.11
C VAL A 110 -30.71 -23.40 5.45
N LYS A 111 -30.47 -23.63 6.73
CA LYS A 111 -30.38 -24.97 7.33
C LYS A 111 -31.15 -24.96 8.63
#